data_AF-A0A8J6KJE4-F1
#
_entry.id   AF-A0A8J6KJE4-F1
#
_cell.length_a   1.000
_cell.length_b   1.000
_cell.length_c   1.000
_cell.angle_alpha   90.00
_cell.angle_beta   90.00
_cell.angle_gamma   90.00
#
_symmetry.space_group_name_H-M   'P 1'
#
loop_
_entity.id
_entity.type
_entity.pdbx_description
1 polymer ?
#
loop_
_entity_poly.entity_id
_entity_poly.type
_entity_poly.pdbx_seq_one_letter_code
_entity_poly.pdbx_strand_id
1 'polypeptide(L)'
;MISFSSDGVVLVDPDLLKGKKVYVTLTCAFRYGQEDIDVIGLTFRKDLYFARTQVYPPVEDVKCLTKVQERLMKKLGNNAYPFLMAFPDYLPCSVCLQPAPSDAGKACGVDFEIKAFSATNLEDRIHKKNSVRLLIRKIQYAPDQPGPKPRAETSWQFFMSDKPLHLTASLTKEVYYHGEPITVAVTVTNNSEKTIKKIAASVEQVANVVLYSSDYYTKTVALDETEDKVPSKATYNHTFTLLPILAYNREKREIALDGKLKHEDTNLASSTLLKEGIDRTVMGILVDYKIKVTITVSGLLGDMTSSEVSTELPFILMHPKPDGKEEEDMVFEEFARDQLKDELQPEEKEEEEDDEK
;
A
#
# COMPACT_ATOMS: atom_id res chain seq x y z
N MET A 1 23.10 -4.51 6.38
CA MET A 1 21.97 -5.04 5.59
C MET A 1 20.91 -5.40 6.62
N ILE A 2 19.90 -4.55 6.82
CA ILE A 2 18.88 -4.78 7.84
C ILE A 2 17.90 -5.79 7.23
N SER A 3 18.00 -7.05 7.63
CA SER A 3 16.98 -8.05 7.33
C SER A 3 15.72 -7.66 8.07
N PHE A 4 14.64 -7.35 7.36
CA PHE A 4 13.34 -7.12 7.98
C PHE A 4 12.85 -8.43 8.59
N SER A 5 12.46 -8.42 9.87
CA SER A 5 12.04 -9.61 10.61
C SER A 5 10.91 -9.28 11.56
N SER A 6 10.00 -10.23 11.76
CA SER A 6 9.00 -10.17 12.81
C SER A 6 9.45 -11.04 13.97
N ASP A 7 9.56 -10.43 15.15
CA ASP A 7 9.87 -11.08 16.41
C ASP A 7 8.63 -11.14 17.31
N GLY A 8 8.59 -12.16 18.16
CA GLY A 8 7.53 -12.31 19.15
C GLY A 8 7.78 -13.49 20.08
N VAL A 9 6.79 -13.75 20.94
CA VAL A 9 6.80 -14.84 21.92
C VAL A 9 5.45 -15.54 21.90
N VAL A 10 5.45 -16.86 21.96
CA VAL A 10 4.24 -17.69 22.11
C VAL A 10 4.17 -18.16 23.55
N LEU A 11 3.08 -17.82 24.24
CA LEU A 11 2.76 -18.39 25.54
C LEU A 11 2.08 -19.74 25.35
N VAL A 12 2.58 -20.75 26.03
CA VAL A 12 2.13 -22.13 25.89
C VAL A 12 1.57 -22.63 27.21
N ASP A 13 0.48 -23.40 27.17
CA ASP A 13 0.02 -24.18 28.33
C ASP A 13 0.48 -25.65 28.15
N PRO A 14 1.48 -26.13 28.94
CA PRO A 14 1.98 -27.50 28.84
C PRO A 14 0.90 -28.56 29.13
N ASP A 15 -0.05 -28.26 30.00
CA ASP A 15 -1.09 -29.21 30.43
C ASP A 15 -2.11 -29.46 29.30
N LEU A 16 -2.35 -28.45 28.47
CA LEU A 16 -3.21 -28.55 27.28
C LEU A 16 -2.52 -29.22 26.08
N LEU A 17 -1.20 -29.11 25.98
CA LEU A 17 -0.47 -29.61 24.81
C LEU A 17 -0.32 -31.14 24.78
N LYS A 18 -0.25 -31.84 25.91
CA LYS A 18 -0.23 -33.33 25.98
C LYS A 18 0.64 -34.03 24.90
N GLY A 19 1.85 -33.52 24.65
CA GLY A 19 2.79 -34.08 23.65
C GLY A 19 2.67 -33.52 22.23
N LYS A 20 1.78 -32.54 21.99
CA LYS A 20 1.71 -31.77 20.75
C LYS A 20 2.89 -30.81 20.62
N LYS A 21 3.18 -30.44 19.37
CA LYS A 21 4.18 -29.44 19.00
C LYS A 21 3.48 -28.14 18.61
N VAL A 22 4.10 -27.01 18.91
CA VAL A 22 3.62 -25.68 18.53
C VAL A 22 4.51 -25.13 17.42
N TYR A 23 3.86 -24.65 16.37
CA TYR A 23 4.49 -24.04 15.21
C TYR A 23 4.01 -22.61 15.05
N VAL A 24 4.88 -21.77 14.49
CA VAL A 24 4.52 -20.43 14.00
C VAL A 24 4.83 -20.40 12.51
N THR A 25 3.87 -19.91 11.73
CA THR A 25 4.01 -19.71 10.28
C THR A 25 3.88 -18.26 9.91
N LEU A 26 4.66 -17.83 8.93
CA LEU A 26 4.53 -16.55 8.25
C LEU A 26 4.12 -16.85 6.81
N THR A 27 2.95 -16.38 6.41
CA THR A 27 2.40 -16.57 5.07
C THR A 27 2.20 -15.20 4.43
N CYS A 28 2.75 -15.01 3.22
CA CYS A 28 2.41 -13.89 2.35
C CYS A 28 1.54 -14.45 1.23
N ALA A 29 0.32 -13.94 1.08
CA ALA A 29 -0.60 -14.43 0.07
C ALA A 29 -1.21 -13.27 -0.73
N PHE A 30 -1.27 -13.44 -2.04
CA PHE A 30 -2.12 -12.64 -2.91
C PHE A 30 -3.53 -13.24 -2.90
N ARG A 31 -4.53 -12.42 -2.58
CA ARG A 31 -5.95 -12.81 -2.54
C ARG A 31 -6.73 -11.99 -3.55
N TYR A 32 -7.67 -12.65 -4.23
CA TYR A 32 -8.67 -12.03 -5.08
C TYR A 32 -10.00 -12.77 -4.92
N GLY A 33 -11.09 -12.04 -4.65
CA GLY A 33 -12.42 -12.64 -4.47
C GLY A 33 -12.95 -12.48 -3.04
N GLN A 34 -14.10 -13.08 -2.76
CA GLN A 34 -14.76 -12.98 -1.46
C GLN A 34 -14.11 -13.94 -0.44
N GLU A 35 -13.96 -13.52 0.82
CA GLU A 35 -13.36 -14.38 1.86
C GLU A 35 -14.25 -15.60 2.22
N ASP A 36 -15.55 -15.56 1.88
CA ASP A 36 -16.59 -16.45 2.44
C ASP A 36 -17.24 -17.46 1.47
N ILE A 37 -16.66 -17.75 0.29
CA ILE A 37 -17.29 -18.68 -0.66
C ILE A 37 -16.36 -19.84 -1.01
N ASP A 38 -16.53 -20.96 -0.30
CA ASP A 38 -15.87 -22.24 -0.57
C ASP A 38 -16.57 -23.07 -1.68
N VAL A 39 -17.59 -22.54 -2.37
CA VAL A 39 -18.25 -23.25 -3.48
C VAL A 39 -18.67 -22.27 -4.59
N ILE A 40 -18.01 -22.39 -5.75
CA ILE A 40 -18.35 -21.82 -7.07
C ILE A 40 -18.50 -20.28 -7.08
N GLY A 41 -17.36 -19.59 -6.95
CA GLY A 41 -17.28 -18.13 -7.13
C GLY A 41 -15.85 -17.60 -7.08
N LEU A 42 -14.99 -17.97 -8.05
CA LEU A 42 -13.64 -17.44 -8.35
C LEU A 42 -12.89 -16.78 -7.16
N THR A 43 -12.78 -17.50 -6.04
CA THR A 43 -11.86 -17.14 -4.96
C THR A 43 -10.48 -17.62 -5.37
N PHE A 44 -9.57 -16.67 -5.52
CA PHE A 44 -8.21 -16.91 -5.94
C PHE A 44 -7.27 -16.56 -4.80
N ARG A 45 -6.44 -17.52 -4.41
CA ARG A 45 -5.38 -17.34 -3.44
C ARG A 45 -4.09 -17.93 -3.98
N LYS A 46 -3.02 -17.15 -3.96
CA LYS A 46 -1.67 -17.61 -4.27
C LYS A 46 -0.72 -17.22 -3.16
N ASP A 47 -0.14 -18.23 -2.53
CA ASP A 47 0.90 -18.02 -1.52
C ASP A 47 2.19 -17.59 -2.25
N LEU A 48 2.63 -16.35 -1.98
CA LEU A 48 3.85 -15.76 -2.51
C LEU A 48 5.07 -16.18 -1.68
N TYR A 49 4.84 -16.44 -0.40
CA TYR A 49 5.85 -16.90 0.54
C TYR A 49 5.24 -17.66 1.69
N PHE A 50 5.97 -18.66 2.16
CA PHE A 50 5.63 -19.44 3.33
C PHE A 50 6.90 -19.80 4.10
N ALA A 51 6.90 -19.52 5.39
CA ALA A 51 7.92 -20.00 6.32
C ALA A 51 7.25 -20.57 7.57
N ARG A 52 7.90 -21.57 8.16
CA ARG A 52 7.43 -22.25 9.37
C ARG A 52 8.59 -22.49 10.31
N THR A 53 8.39 -22.21 11.58
CA THR A 53 9.32 -22.56 12.65
C THR A 53 8.61 -23.33 13.77
N GLN A 54 9.33 -24.26 14.40
CA GLN A 54 8.84 -24.95 15.59
C GLN A 54 9.24 -24.16 16.83
N VAL A 55 8.26 -23.79 17.64
CA VAL A 55 8.47 -22.98 18.85
C VAL A 55 8.46 -23.87 20.10
N TYR A 56 7.64 -24.92 20.11
CA TYR A 56 7.58 -25.88 21.21
C TYR A 56 7.45 -27.33 20.69
N PRO A 57 8.14 -28.33 21.29
CA PRO A 57 9.28 -28.14 22.18
C PRO A 57 10.43 -27.45 21.43
N PRO A 58 11.27 -26.63 22.10
CA PRO A 58 12.40 -25.96 21.45
C PRO A 58 13.36 -26.98 20.80
N VAL A 59 13.66 -26.79 19.52
CA VAL A 59 14.54 -27.70 18.75
C VAL A 59 16.01 -27.26 18.85
N GLU A 60 16.24 -25.95 18.92
CA GLU A 60 17.56 -25.34 19.07
C GLU A 60 17.51 -24.28 20.17
N ASP A 61 18.63 -24.09 20.88
CA ASP A 61 18.78 -22.95 21.78
C ASP A 61 18.80 -21.66 20.96
N VAL A 62 17.86 -20.74 21.24
CA VAL A 62 17.78 -19.44 20.57
C VAL A 62 18.98 -18.59 21.01
N LYS A 63 20.02 -18.53 20.17
CA LYS A 63 21.33 -17.93 20.52
C LYS A 63 21.30 -16.40 20.66
N CYS A 64 20.36 -15.72 20.00
CA CYS A 64 20.26 -14.27 20.01
C CYS A 64 18.78 -13.85 20.12
N LEU A 65 18.40 -13.31 21.28
CA LEU A 65 17.06 -12.77 21.51
C LEU A 65 17.04 -11.27 21.19
N THR A 66 15.88 -10.77 20.77
CA THR A 66 15.66 -9.33 20.69
C THR A 66 15.42 -8.76 22.09
N LYS A 67 15.69 -7.46 22.29
CA LYS A 67 15.38 -6.78 23.56
C LYS A 67 13.91 -6.97 23.97
N VAL A 68 13.00 -6.99 22.99
CA VAL A 68 11.56 -7.18 23.22
C VAL A 68 11.27 -8.59 23.71
N GLN A 69 11.84 -9.61 23.06
CA GLN A 69 11.70 -11.01 23.50
C GLN A 69 12.23 -11.22 24.92
N GLU A 70 13.41 -10.67 25.25
CA GLU A 70 13.98 -10.77 26.60
C GLU A 70 13.04 -10.19 27.67
N ARG A 71 12.46 -9.02 27.41
CA ARG A 71 11.51 -8.35 28.31
C ARG A 71 10.20 -9.14 28.42
N LEU A 72 9.65 -9.61 27.30
CA LEU A 72 8.41 -10.41 27.27
C LEU A 72 8.58 -11.72 28.04
N MET A 73 9.68 -12.45 27.83
CA MET A 73 9.91 -13.70 28.55
C MET A 73 10.10 -13.48 30.06
N LYS A 74 10.75 -12.38 30.47
CA LYS A 74 10.84 -12.00 31.89
C LYS A 74 9.46 -11.72 32.50
N LYS A 75 8.53 -11.12 31.73
CA LYS A 75 7.18 -10.77 32.19
C LYS A 75 6.21 -11.95 32.16
N LEU A 76 6.29 -12.82 31.16
CA LEU A 76 5.36 -13.93 30.92
C LEU A 76 5.77 -15.24 31.61
N GLY A 77 7.04 -15.39 32.01
CA GLY A 77 7.54 -16.53 32.75
C GLY A 77 8.00 -17.71 31.88
N ASN A 78 8.12 -18.88 32.51
CA ASN A 78 8.86 -20.04 31.95
C ASN A 78 8.19 -20.73 30.74
N ASN A 79 6.91 -20.44 30.49
CA ASN A 79 6.14 -21.04 29.41
C ASN A 79 6.10 -20.15 28.14
N ALA A 80 6.94 -19.13 28.10
CA ALA A 80 7.01 -18.17 27.03
C ALA A 80 8.18 -18.53 26.09
N TYR A 81 7.85 -18.83 24.83
CA TYR A 81 8.82 -19.33 23.85
C TYR A 81 8.98 -18.36 22.68
N PRO A 82 10.20 -17.88 22.38
CA PRO A 82 10.42 -16.85 21.38
C PRO A 82 10.39 -17.41 19.96
N PHE A 83 10.00 -16.57 19.00
CA PHE A 83 10.12 -16.85 17.58
C PHE A 83 10.63 -15.62 16.82
N LEU A 84 11.33 -15.86 15.71
CA LEU A 84 11.80 -14.83 14.79
C LEU A 84 11.58 -15.31 13.35
N MET A 85 10.88 -14.50 12.55
CA MET A 85 10.58 -14.80 11.15
C MET A 85 11.15 -13.69 10.26
N ALA A 86 12.14 -14.02 9.44
CA ALA A 86 12.74 -13.08 8.50
C ALA A 86 11.91 -12.98 7.21
N PHE A 87 11.83 -11.78 6.65
CA PHE A 87 11.19 -11.53 5.37
C PHE A 87 12.24 -11.47 4.26
N PRO A 88 12.07 -12.21 3.16
CA PRO A 88 12.87 -12.03 1.97
C PRO A 88 12.67 -10.64 1.33
N ASP A 89 13.72 -10.15 0.67
CA ASP A 89 13.72 -8.83 0.03
C ASP A 89 12.78 -8.73 -1.19
N TYR A 90 12.37 -9.86 -1.78
CA TYR A 90 11.52 -9.90 -2.97
C TYR A 90 10.01 -9.83 -2.66
N LEU A 91 9.61 -9.74 -1.38
CA LEU A 91 8.20 -9.68 -1.03
C LEU A 91 7.64 -8.27 -1.22
N PRO A 92 6.43 -8.13 -1.81
CA PRO A 92 5.75 -6.84 -1.90
C PRO A 92 5.38 -6.31 -0.50
N CYS A 93 4.81 -5.11 -0.46
CA CYS A 93 4.23 -4.55 0.76
C CYS A 93 2.76 -4.97 0.91
N SER A 94 2.20 -4.73 2.09
CA SER A 94 0.75 -4.90 2.29
C SER A 94 0.01 -3.84 1.50
N VAL A 95 -0.70 -4.28 0.46
CA VAL A 95 -1.47 -3.42 -0.42
C VAL A 95 -2.76 -4.12 -0.78
N CYS A 96 -3.89 -3.42 -0.69
CA CYS A 96 -5.16 -3.89 -1.23
C CYS A 96 -5.75 -2.89 -2.22
N LEU A 97 -6.38 -3.39 -3.26
CA LEU A 97 -7.13 -2.60 -4.23
C LEU A 97 -8.59 -2.52 -3.78
N GLN A 98 -9.13 -1.30 -3.72
CA GLN A 98 -10.54 -1.09 -3.43
C GLN A 98 -11.40 -1.59 -4.61
N PRO A 99 -12.33 -2.54 -4.41
CA PRO A 99 -13.04 -3.18 -5.51
C PRO A 99 -13.99 -2.22 -6.24
N ALA A 100 -14.24 -2.48 -7.53
CA ALA A 100 -15.28 -1.82 -8.29
C ALA A 100 -16.69 -2.17 -7.75
N PRO A 101 -17.74 -1.37 -8.04
CA PRO A 101 -19.11 -1.69 -7.58
C PRO A 101 -19.64 -3.03 -8.08
N SER A 102 -19.20 -3.48 -9.27
CA SER A 102 -19.49 -4.81 -9.83
C SER A 102 -18.89 -5.97 -9.03
N ASP A 103 -17.89 -5.66 -8.21
CA ASP A 103 -17.09 -6.61 -7.42
C ASP A 103 -17.24 -6.36 -5.92
N ALA A 104 -18.35 -5.75 -5.51
CA ALA A 104 -18.67 -5.51 -4.11
C ALA A 104 -18.53 -6.82 -3.29
N GLY A 105 -17.74 -6.78 -2.22
CA GLY A 105 -17.45 -7.93 -1.36
C GLY A 105 -16.21 -8.74 -1.76
N LYS A 106 -15.58 -8.48 -2.91
CA LYS A 106 -14.32 -9.13 -3.30
C LYS A 106 -13.13 -8.31 -2.80
N ALA A 107 -12.26 -8.91 -2.00
CA ALA A 107 -10.99 -8.33 -1.63
C ALA A 107 -9.94 -8.69 -2.68
N CYS A 108 -9.16 -7.70 -3.15
CA CYS A 108 -7.97 -7.92 -3.97
C CYS A 108 -6.77 -7.32 -3.25
N GLY A 109 -5.78 -8.12 -2.87
CA GLY A 109 -4.66 -7.59 -2.10
C GLY A 109 -3.60 -8.60 -1.72
N VAL A 110 -2.51 -8.09 -1.16
CA VAL A 110 -1.45 -8.88 -0.57
C VAL A 110 -1.49 -8.74 0.94
N ASP A 111 -1.75 -9.87 1.60
CA ASP A 111 -1.83 -9.96 3.05
C ASP A 111 -0.67 -10.75 3.63
N PHE A 112 -0.26 -10.38 4.83
CA PHE A 112 0.71 -11.10 5.63
C PHE A 112 0.04 -11.66 6.87
N GLU A 113 0.20 -12.95 7.08
CA GLU A 113 -0.42 -13.69 8.16
C GLU A 113 0.65 -14.36 9.02
N ILE A 114 0.61 -14.08 10.33
CA ILE A 114 1.30 -14.88 11.34
C ILE A 114 0.27 -15.81 11.97
N LYS A 115 0.53 -17.11 11.94
CA LYS A 115 -0.35 -18.11 12.56
C LYS A 115 0.45 -18.98 13.51
N ALA A 116 0.05 -19.02 14.77
CA ALA A 116 0.55 -19.96 15.75
C ALA A 116 -0.45 -21.11 15.89
N PHE A 117 -0.01 -22.35 15.91
CA PHE A 117 -0.91 -23.50 16.10
C PHE A 117 -0.23 -24.68 16.75
N SER A 118 -1.02 -25.53 17.42
CA SER A 118 -0.58 -26.82 17.94
C SER A 118 -0.99 -27.97 17.03
N ALA A 119 -0.07 -28.91 16.79
CA ALA A 119 -0.31 -30.11 15.98
C ALA A 119 0.47 -31.32 16.51
N THR A 120 -0.06 -32.53 16.29
CA THR A 120 0.63 -33.78 16.62
C THR A 120 1.53 -34.19 15.46
N ASN A 121 0.98 -34.27 14.24
CA ASN A 121 1.69 -34.38 12.99
C ASN A 121 1.46 -33.13 12.12
N LEU A 122 2.45 -32.75 11.32
CA LEU A 122 2.38 -31.60 10.41
C LEU A 122 1.46 -31.85 9.21
N GLU A 123 1.14 -33.11 8.94
CA GLU A 123 0.20 -33.54 7.90
C GLU A 123 -1.27 -33.47 8.37
N ASP A 124 -1.50 -33.35 9.68
CA ASP A 124 -2.85 -33.28 10.25
C ASP A 124 -3.53 -31.95 9.90
N ARG A 125 -4.86 -31.99 9.74
CA ARG A 125 -5.66 -30.78 9.57
C ARG A 125 -5.57 -29.93 10.85
N ILE A 126 -5.12 -28.69 10.70
CA ILE A 126 -5.02 -27.74 11.82
C ILE A 126 -6.42 -27.25 12.20
N HIS A 127 -6.89 -27.63 13.39
CA HIS A 127 -8.17 -27.16 13.92
C HIS A 127 -8.11 -25.68 14.34
N LYS A 128 -9.15 -24.91 14.01
CA LYS A 128 -9.27 -23.47 14.36
C LYS A 128 -9.09 -23.23 15.87
N LYS A 129 -9.71 -24.05 16.72
CA LYS A 129 -9.60 -23.99 18.20
C LYS A 129 -8.18 -24.11 18.76
N ASN A 130 -7.26 -24.68 17.99
CA ASN A 130 -5.87 -24.89 18.39
C ASN A 130 -4.91 -23.94 17.66
N SER A 131 -5.43 -22.87 17.07
CA SER A 131 -4.65 -21.90 16.31
C SER A 131 -5.07 -20.47 16.57
N VAL A 132 -4.09 -19.58 16.60
CA VAL A 132 -4.27 -18.13 16.68
C VAL A 132 -3.69 -17.52 15.41
N ARG A 133 -4.41 -16.57 14.82
CA ARG A 133 -4.09 -15.95 13.53
C ARG A 133 -4.05 -14.44 13.68
N LEU A 134 -2.97 -13.82 13.24
CA LEU A 134 -2.76 -12.37 13.26
C LEU A 134 -2.43 -11.89 11.85
N LEU A 135 -3.22 -10.91 11.35
CA LEU A 135 -2.94 -10.24 10.07
C LEU A 135 -2.06 -9.02 10.31
N ILE A 136 -0.80 -9.10 9.90
CA ILE A 136 0.19 -8.05 10.03
C ILE A 136 0.32 -7.24 8.73
N ARG A 137 0.87 -6.03 8.82
CA ARG A 137 1.17 -5.19 7.66
C ARG A 137 2.67 -5.06 7.45
N LYS A 138 3.13 -5.28 6.22
CA LYS A 138 4.49 -4.93 5.79
C LYS A 138 4.44 -3.55 5.14
N ILE A 139 4.91 -2.54 5.87
CA ILE A 139 4.94 -1.14 5.43
C ILE A 139 6.37 -0.78 5.02
N GLN A 140 6.52 -0.05 3.91
CA GLN A 140 7.79 0.50 3.48
C GLN A 140 7.87 1.98 3.89
N TYR A 141 8.93 2.32 4.62
CA TYR A 141 9.23 3.70 4.97
C TYR A 141 10.09 4.36 3.89
N ALA A 142 10.04 5.69 3.85
CA ALA A 142 10.86 6.47 2.94
C ALA A 142 12.36 6.20 3.08
N PRO A 143 13.13 6.26 1.98
CA PRO A 143 14.59 6.17 2.01
C PRO A 143 15.22 7.37 2.74
N ASP A 144 16.42 7.19 3.29
CA ASP A 144 17.14 8.25 4.01
C ASP A 144 17.64 9.38 3.11
N GLN A 145 17.95 9.06 1.85
CA GLN A 145 18.45 10.02 0.88
C GLN A 145 17.32 10.39 -0.08
N PRO A 146 16.84 11.64 -0.07
CA PRO A 146 15.92 12.11 -1.10
C PRO A 146 16.68 12.18 -2.43
N GLY A 147 16.09 11.69 -3.51
CA GLY A 147 16.67 11.83 -4.83
C GLY A 147 16.45 13.22 -5.43
N PRO A 148 16.78 13.39 -6.73
CA PRO A 148 16.76 14.69 -7.38
C PRO A 148 15.34 15.24 -7.51
N LYS A 149 15.20 16.56 -7.47
CA LYS A 149 13.90 17.23 -7.64
C LYS A 149 13.31 16.92 -9.02
N PRO A 150 12.10 16.33 -9.11
CA PRO A 150 11.46 16.06 -10.39
C PRO A 150 11.19 17.36 -11.16
N ARG A 151 11.60 17.38 -12.43
CA ARG A 151 11.33 18.48 -13.36
C ARG A 151 11.06 17.91 -14.74
N ALA A 152 9.97 18.34 -15.36
CA ALA A 152 9.59 18.00 -16.72
C ALA A 152 9.46 19.27 -17.56
N GLU A 153 9.95 19.21 -18.78
CA GLU A 153 9.82 20.28 -19.76
C GLU A 153 9.31 19.69 -21.06
N THR A 154 8.21 20.24 -21.58
CA THR A 154 7.55 19.72 -22.77
C THR A 154 7.16 20.88 -23.67
N SER A 155 7.26 20.66 -24.97
CA SER A 155 6.95 21.66 -26.00
C SER A 155 5.99 21.05 -27.00
N TRP A 156 4.86 21.72 -27.24
CA TRP A 156 3.88 21.29 -28.23
C TRP A 156 3.77 22.30 -29.35
N GLN A 157 3.72 21.80 -30.58
CA GLN A 157 3.41 22.60 -31.75
C GLN A 157 2.06 22.13 -32.30
N PHE A 158 1.12 23.07 -32.44
CA PHE A 158 -0.22 22.77 -32.91
C PHE A 158 -0.32 22.97 -34.42
N PHE A 159 -1.20 22.20 -35.08
CA PHE A 159 -1.50 22.40 -36.49
C PHE A 159 -2.05 23.82 -36.71
N MET A 160 -1.52 24.52 -37.73
CA MET A 160 -1.76 25.95 -38.01
C MET A 160 -1.20 26.96 -36.99
N SER A 161 -0.25 26.56 -36.13
CA SER A 161 0.55 27.50 -35.31
C SER A 161 2.03 27.22 -35.54
N ASP A 162 2.74 28.20 -36.10
CA ASP A 162 4.18 28.06 -36.42
C ASP A 162 5.07 28.12 -35.19
N LYS A 163 4.53 28.55 -34.04
CA LYS A 163 5.25 28.70 -32.77
C LYS A 163 4.75 27.73 -31.70
N PRO A 164 5.67 27.21 -30.85
CA PRO A 164 5.35 26.22 -29.83
C PRO A 164 4.72 26.82 -28.57
N LEU A 165 4.03 25.97 -27.82
CA LEU A 165 3.67 26.16 -26.42
C LEU A 165 4.67 25.39 -25.56
N HIS A 166 5.36 26.08 -24.65
CA HIS A 166 6.28 25.46 -23.71
C HIS A 166 5.63 25.35 -22.32
N LEU A 167 5.76 24.17 -21.71
CA LEU A 167 5.38 23.91 -20.34
C LEU A 167 6.58 23.38 -19.57
N THR A 168 6.86 24.01 -18.44
CA THR A 168 7.79 23.51 -17.44
C THR A 168 7.03 23.26 -16.15
N ALA A 169 7.15 22.06 -15.61
CA ALA A 169 6.61 21.70 -14.31
C ALA A 169 7.74 21.18 -13.41
N SER A 170 7.66 21.46 -12.11
CA SER A 170 8.67 21.00 -11.16
C SER A 170 8.10 20.81 -9.75
N LEU A 171 8.70 19.88 -9.01
CA LEU A 171 8.35 19.57 -7.62
C LEU A 171 9.44 20.04 -6.67
N THR A 172 9.07 20.29 -5.41
CA THR A 172 10.01 20.73 -4.37
C THR A 172 10.91 19.59 -3.89
N LYS A 173 10.38 18.37 -3.85
CA LYS A 173 11.01 17.12 -3.41
C LYS A 173 10.57 15.97 -4.32
N GLU A 174 11.33 14.88 -4.29
CA GLU A 174 10.95 13.61 -4.93
C GLU A 174 10.06 12.75 -4.02
N VAL A 175 10.37 12.73 -2.71
CA VAL A 175 9.65 11.95 -1.70
C VAL A 175 8.76 12.86 -0.88
N TYR A 176 7.49 12.50 -0.77
CA TYR A 176 6.49 13.15 0.08
C TYR A 176 5.91 12.14 1.07
N TYR A 177 5.49 12.64 2.23
CA TYR A 177 4.82 11.81 3.23
C TYR A 177 3.30 11.85 3.09
N HIS A 178 2.64 10.78 3.55
CA HIS A 178 1.17 10.79 3.69
C HIS A 178 0.73 11.98 4.55
N GLY A 179 -0.24 12.77 4.05
CA GLY A 179 -0.72 13.99 4.70
C GLY A 179 0.14 15.24 4.45
N GLU A 180 1.30 15.13 3.79
CA GLU A 180 2.10 16.28 3.38
C GLU A 180 1.52 16.94 2.10
N PRO A 181 1.35 18.27 2.06
CA PRO A 181 0.94 18.96 0.84
C PRO A 181 2.04 18.95 -0.23
N ILE A 182 1.67 18.67 -1.47
CA ILE A 182 2.55 18.61 -2.63
C ILE A 182 2.46 19.92 -3.41
N THR A 183 3.56 20.66 -3.45
CA THR A 183 3.65 21.92 -4.21
C THR A 183 4.17 21.66 -5.62
N VAL A 184 3.38 22.04 -6.64
CA VAL A 184 3.72 21.88 -8.06
C VAL A 184 3.88 23.26 -8.70
N ALA A 185 5.11 23.63 -9.05
CA ALA A 185 5.40 24.87 -9.75
C ALA A 185 5.26 24.66 -11.26
N VAL A 186 4.40 25.45 -11.90
CA VAL A 186 4.06 25.38 -13.32
C VAL A 186 4.35 26.70 -14.00
N THR A 187 5.19 26.65 -15.04
CA THR A 187 5.51 27.78 -15.91
C THR A 187 5.08 27.45 -17.33
N VAL A 188 4.22 28.29 -17.88
CA VAL A 188 3.72 28.18 -19.25
C VAL A 188 4.24 29.35 -20.06
N THR A 189 4.91 29.09 -21.17
CA THR A 189 5.29 30.11 -22.15
C THR A 189 4.54 29.85 -23.45
N ASN A 190 3.47 30.60 -23.67
CA ASN A 190 2.59 30.43 -24.81
C ASN A 190 3.04 31.30 -25.99
N ASN A 191 3.95 30.79 -26.82
CA ASN A 191 4.32 31.47 -28.06
C ASN A 191 3.36 31.16 -29.22
N SER A 192 2.43 30.23 -29.03
CA SER A 192 1.45 29.80 -30.04
C SER A 192 0.40 30.87 -30.31
N GLU A 193 -0.37 30.69 -31.39
CA GLU A 193 -1.51 31.56 -31.72
C GLU A 193 -2.80 31.22 -30.95
N LYS A 194 -2.77 30.14 -30.17
CA LYS A 194 -3.94 29.64 -29.44
C LYS A 194 -4.00 30.19 -28.01
N THR A 195 -5.21 30.28 -27.47
CA THR A 195 -5.45 30.66 -26.07
C THR A 195 -5.59 29.42 -25.21
N ILE A 196 -4.96 29.43 -24.04
CA ILE A 196 -5.18 28.41 -23.01
C ILE A 196 -6.43 28.78 -22.22
N LYS A 197 -7.33 27.82 -22.05
CA LYS A 197 -8.60 28.00 -21.34
C LYS A 197 -8.53 27.56 -19.88
N LYS A 198 -7.77 26.50 -19.61
CA LYS A 198 -7.73 25.84 -18.30
C LYS A 198 -6.38 25.18 -18.10
N ILE A 199 -5.89 25.22 -16.86
CA ILE A 199 -4.69 24.51 -16.42
C ILE A 199 -5.06 23.74 -15.16
N ALA A 200 -4.86 22.43 -15.18
CA ALA A 200 -5.14 21.55 -14.06
C ALA A 200 -3.90 20.74 -13.67
N ALA A 201 -3.68 20.56 -12.38
CA ALA A 201 -2.68 19.66 -11.83
C ALA A 201 -3.39 18.56 -11.05
N SER A 202 -3.08 17.30 -11.35
CA SER A 202 -3.65 16.15 -10.65
C SER A 202 -2.56 15.23 -10.12
N VAL A 203 -2.86 14.58 -8.99
CA VAL A 203 -2.10 13.43 -8.49
C VAL A 203 -2.79 12.18 -9.01
N GLU A 204 -2.09 11.37 -9.80
CA GLU A 204 -2.56 10.07 -10.27
C GLU A 204 -1.81 8.95 -9.53
N GLN A 205 -2.58 8.04 -8.93
CA GLN A 205 -2.08 6.77 -8.42
C GLN A 205 -2.20 5.72 -9.54
N VAL A 206 -1.09 5.05 -9.81
CA VAL A 206 -0.99 3.97 -10.80
C VAL A 206 -0.73 2.67 -10.02
N ALA A 207 -1.70 1.78 -10.00
CA ALA A 207 -1.56 0.44 -9.42
C ALA A 207 -1.40 -0.59 -10.54
N ASN A 208 -0.28 -1.30 -10.55
CA ASN A 208 0.01 -2.41 -11.45
C ASN A 208 -0.11 -3.73 -10.68
N VAL A 209 -1.14 -4.50 -10.99
CA VAL A 209 -1.36 -5.83 -10.43
C VAL A 209 -0.58 -6.84 -11.27
N VAL A 210 0.46 -7.42 -10.68
CA VAL A 210 1.36 -8.38 -11.33
C VAL A 210 1.20 -9.75 -10.70
N LEU A 211 0.58 -10.68 -11.43
CA LEU A 211 0.38 -12.05 -10.93
C LEU A 211 0.50 -13.12 -12.03
N TYR A 212 -0.38 -13.06 -13.03
CA TYR A 212 -0.33 -13.88 -14.26
C TYR A 212 -0.40 -12.98 -15.49
N SER A 213 -1.26 -11.96 -15.44
CA SER A 213 -1.27 -10.77 -16.28
C SER A 213 -0.70 -9.57 -15.52
N SER A 214 -0.42 -8.51 -16.26
CA SER A 214 -0.09 -7.18 -15.73
C SER A 214 -1.26 -6.26 -16.04
N ASP A 215 -2.05 -5.95 -15.01
CA ASP A 215 -3.25 -5.12 -15.11
C ASP A 215 -2.99 -3.76 -14.46
N TYR A 216 -3.33 -2.68 -15.16
CA TYR A 216 -3.03 -1.31 -14.74
C TYR A 216 -4.29 -0.54 -14.39
N TYR A 217 -4.35 0.01 -13.18
CA TYR A 217 -5.41 0.88 -12.69
C TYR A 217 -4.81 2.26 -12.44
N THR A 218 -5.29 3.28 -13.15
CA THR A 218 -4.87 4.67 -12.94
C THR A 218 -6.04 5.50 -12.44
N LYS A 219 -5.90 6.11 -11.27
CA LYS A 219 -6.94 6.94 -10.66
C LYS A 219 -6.38 8.24 -10.12
N THR A 220 -7.11 9.33 -10.35
CA THR A 220 -6.80 10.63 -9.76
C THR A 220 -7.19 10.66 -8.28
N VAL A 221 -6.22 10.90 -7.41
CA VAL A 221 -6.41 10.95 -5.94
C VAL A 221 -6.41 12.39 -5.38
N ALA A 222 -5.91 13.37 -6.15
CA ALA A 222 -6.09 14.79 -5.86
C ALA A 222 -6.11 15.58 -7.18
N LEU A 223 -6.85 16.69 -7.21
CA LEU A 223 -7.00 17.55 -8.39
C LEU A 223 -7.12 19.00 -7.91
N ASP A 224 -6.40 19.89 -8.57
CA ASP A 224 -6.52 21.33 -8.40
C ASP A 224 -6.47 21.97 -9.80
N GLU A 225 -7.30 22.97 -10.04
CA GLU A 225 -7.49 23.55 -11.37
C GLU A 225 -7.74 25.05 -11.34
N THR A 226 -7.27 25.72 -12.40
CA THR A 226 -7.44 27.15 -12.61
C THR A 226 -8.10 27.39 -13.96
N GLU A 227 -9.06 28.32 -13.98
CA GLU A 227 -9.71 28.81 -15.20
C GLU A 227 -8.99 30.05 -15.79
N ASP A 228 -7.77 30.32 -15.31
CA ASP A 228 -6.94 31.42 -15.77
C ASP A 228 -6.62 31.26 -17.26
N LYS A 229 -7.02 32.25 -18.04
CA LYS A 229 -6.79 32.27 -19.48
C LYS A 229 -5.41 32.82 -19.77
N VAL A 230 -4.59 32.06 -20.50
CA VAL A 230 -3.28 32.52 -20.97
C VAL A 230 -3.38 32.84 -22.46
N PRO A 231 -3.39 34.12 -22.86
CA PRO A 231 -3.51 34.51 -24.26
C PRO A 231 -2.24 34.15 -25.05
N SER A 232 -2.33 34.30 -26.36
CA SER A 232 -1.18 34.17 -27.26
C SER A 232 -0.06 35.16 -26.88
N LYS A 233 1.19 34.71 -26.97
CA LYS A 233 2.43 35.46 -26.69
C LYS A 233 2.55 35.92 -25.23
N ALA A 234 1.96 35.19 -24.29
CA ALA A 234 2.05 35.46 -22.86
C ALA A 234 2.75 34.32 -22.10
N THR A 235 3.32 34.69 -20.95
CA THR A 235 3.88 33.75 -19.97
C THR A 235 3.01 33.75 -18.73
N TYR A 236 2.79 32.57 -18.16
CA TYR A 236 2.02 32.35 -16.95
C TYR A 236 2.81 31.50 -15.97
N ASN A 237 2.80 31.89 -14.70
CA ASN A 237 3.45 31.16 -13.61
C ASN A 237 2.41 30.94 -12.52
N HIS A 238 2.27 29.69 -12.08
CA HIS A 238 1.36 29.33 -11.02
C HIS A 238 1.92 28.18 -10.19
N THR A 239 1.51 28.11 -8.93
CA THR A 239 1.95 27.06 -8.01
C THR A 239 0.72 26.40 -7.40
N PHE A 240 0.48 25.15 -7.77
CA PHE A 240 -0.62 24.34 -7.24
C PHE A 240 -0.21 23.68 -5.92
N THR A 241 -1.17 23.44 -5.04
CA THR A 241 -0.96 22.69 -3.79
C THR A 241 -1.95 21.53 -3.71
N LEU A 242 -1.45 20.31 -3.87
CA LEU A 242 -2.25 19.09 -3.93
C LEU A 242 -2.09 18.29 -2.64
N LEU A 243 -3.19 17.72 -2.12
CA LEU A 243 -3.18 16.92 -0.89
C LEU A 243 -3.80 15.53 -1.13
N PRO A 244 -3.00 14.52 -1.51
CA PRO A 244 -3.50 13.17 -1.76
C PRO A 244 -3.71 12.41 -0.44
N ILE A 245 -4.90 12.55 0.15
CA ILE A 245 -5.27 11.84 1.40
C ILE A 245 -6.44 10.90 1.19
N LEU A 246 -6.47 9.77 1.90
CA LEU A 246 -7.55 8.78 1.79
C LEU A 246 -8.92 9.37 2.18
N ALA A 247 -8.97 10.30 3.13
CA ALA A 247 -10.22 10.90 3.60
C ALA A 247 -11.08 11.50 2.47
N TYR A 248 -10.45 12.09 1.44
CA TYR A 248 -11.14 12.64 0.27
C TYR A 248 -11.36 11.63 -0.86
N ASN A 249 -10.91 10.39 -0.67
CA ASN A 249 -10.91 9.35 -1.70
C ASN A 249 -11.61 8.05 -1.26
N ARG A 250 -12.23 8.00 -0.07
CA ARG A 250 -12.89 6.78 0.46
C ARG A 250 -13.97 6.21 -0.48
N GLU A 251 -14.68 7.08 -1.19
CA GLU A 251 -15.70 6.68 -2.14
C GLU A 251 -15.14 6.23 -3.51
N LYS A 252 -13.89 6.59 -3.82
CA LYS A 252 -13.26 6.19 -5.08
C LYS A 252 -12.98 4.70 -5.06
N ARG A 253 -13.17 4.05 -6.20
CA ARG A 253 -12.89 2.63 -6.37
C ARG A 253 -11.65 2.44 -7.23
N GLU A 254 -11.07 1.24 -7.17
CA GLU A 254 -9.87 0.85 -7.91
C GLU A 254 -8.64 1.69 -7.53
N ILE A 255 -8.61 2.18 -6.28
CA ILE A 255 -7.44 2.80 -5.67
C ILE A 255 -6.74 1.79 -4.77
N ALA A 256 -5.41 1.88 -4.69
CA ALA A 256 -4.60 1.04 -3.82
C ALA A 256 -4.47 1.66 -2.44
N LEU A 257 -4.66 0.86 -1.40
CA LEU A 257 -4.60 1.20 0.02
C LEU A 257 -3.57 0.32 0.73
N ASP A 258 -2.99 0.78 1.83
CA ASP A 258 -2.05 0.00 2.65
C ASP A 258 -2.74 -0.86 3.73
N GLY A 259 -4.07 -0.91 3.73
CA GLY A 259 -4.90 -1.61 4.72
C GLY A 259 -6.37 -1.67 4.31
N LYS A 260 -7.19 -2.40 5.10
CA LYS A 260 -8.63 -2.49 4.84
C LYS A 260 -9.30 -1.15 5.11
N LEU A 261 -10.20 -0.71 4.21
CA LEU A 261 -10.88 0.58 4.30
C LEU A 261 -11.57 0.84 5.66
N LYS A 262 -12.09 -0.22 6.29
CA LYS A 262 -12.76 -0.16 7.61
C LYS A 262 -11.85 0.19 8.78
N HIS A 263 -10.53 0.07 8.64
CA HIS A 263 -9.59 0.37 9.72
C HIS A 263 -9.19 1.85 9.73
N GLU A 264 -9.14 2.44 10.91
CA GLU A 264 -8.81 3.87 11.09
C GLU A 264 -7.38 4.21 10.63
N ASP A 265 -6.45 3.27 10.79
CA ASP A 265 -5.01 3.38 10.49
C ASP A 265 -4.65 3.15 9.01
N THR A 266 -5.65 3.14 8.12
CA THR A 266 -5.48 2.89 6.68
C THR A 266 -5.22 4.19 5.92
N ASN A 267 -4.26 4.14 5.00
CA ASN A 267 -3.92 5.24 4.09
C ASN A 267 -3.94 4.76 2.64
N LEU A 268 -3.69 5.70 1.71
CA LEU A 268 -3.34 5.32 0.34
C LEU A 268 -2.07 4.45 0.37
N ALA A 269 -1.98 3.48 -0.53
CA ALA A 269 -0.81 2.62 -0.60
C ALA A 269 0.46 3.43 -0.88
N SER A 270 1.54 3.13 -0.17
CA SER A 270 2.83 3.79 -0.43
C SER A 270 3.43 3.33 -1.77
N SER A 271 4.24 4.19 -2.38
CA SER A 271 5.03 3.85 -3.58
C SER A 271 5.88 2.60 -3.33
N THR A 272 5.90 1.70 -4.31
CA THR A 272 6.64 0.44 -4.21
C THR A 272 8.07 0.62 -4.70
N LEU A 273 9.05 0.57 -3.78
CA LEU A 273 10.46 0.61 -4.17
C LEU A 273 11.03 -0.81 -4.27
N LEU A 274 11.37 -1.22 -5.50
CA LEU A 274 12.05 -2.48 -5.75
C LEU A 274 13.55 -2.33 -5.48
N LYS A 275 14.14 -3.30 -4.76
CA LYS A 275 15.59 -3.33 -4.54
C LYS A 275 16.31 -3.60 -5.86
N GLU A 276 17.38 -2.87 -6.13
CA GLU A 276 18.21 -3.08 -7.32
C GLU A 276 18.68 -4.55 -7.42
N GLY A 277 18.52 -5.14 -8.61
CA GLY A 277 18.88 -6.53 -8.88
C GLY A 277 17.80 -7.57 -8.56
N ILE A 278 16.67 -7.18 -7.96
CA ILE A 278 15.47 -8.03 -7.90
C ILE A 278 14.73 -7.89 -9.23
N ASP A 279 14.42 -9.03 -9.85
CA ASP A 279 13.68 -9.08 -11.11
C ASP A 279 12.28 -8.44 -10.95
N ARG A 280 11.77 -7.82 -12.02
CA ARG A 280 10.42 -7.20 -12.04
C ARG A 280 9.28 -8.23 -11.96
N THR A 281 9.62 -9.50 -11.79
CA THR A 281 8.71 -10.63 -11.56
C THR A 281 8.18 -10.71 -10.13
N VAL A 282 8.41 -9.69 -9.29
CA VAL A 282 7.76 -9.55 -7.97
C VAL A 282 6.25 -9.57 -8.17
N MET A 283 5.63 -10.68 -7.77
CA MET A 283 4.19 -10.84 -7.79
C MET A 283 3.57 -10.01 -6.66
N GLY A 284 2.52 -9.25 -6.96
CA GLY A 284 1.88 -8.36 -6.01
C GLY A 284 1.16 -7.19 -6.68
N ILE A 285 0.91 -6.15 -5.90
CA ILE A 285 0.39 -4.87 -6.39
C ILE A 285 1.51 -3.84 -6.26
N LEU A 286 2.03 -3.39 -7.40
CA LEU A 286 3.06 -2.34 -7.46
C LEU A 286 2.35 -0.99 -7.60
N VAL A 287 2.69 -0.04 -6.73
CA VAL A 287 2.04 1.27 -6.69
C VAL A 287 3.05 2.35 -7.03
N ASP A 288 2.68 3.19 -7.99
CA ASP A 288 3.44 4.36 -8.42
C ASP A 288 2.56 5.62 -8.36
N TYR A 289 3.19 6.77 -8.20
CA TYR A 289 2.51 8.06 -8.20
C TYR A 289 3.13 9.01 -9.20
N LYS A 290 2.28 9.81 -9.83
CA LYS A 290 2.71 10.87 -10.72
C LYS A 290 1.82 12.10 -10.59
N ILE A 291 2.43 13.27 -10.77
CA ILE A 291 1.73 14.51 -11.03
C ILE A 291 1.49 14.60 -12.53
N LYS A 292 0.25 14.88 -12.93
CA LYS A 292 -0.10 15.17 -14.31
C LYS A 292 -0.58 16.61 -14.41
N VAL A 293 0.13 17.43 -15.18
CA VAL A 293 -0.27 18.80 -15.48
C VAL A 293 -0.91 18.81 -16.86
N THR A 294 -2.20 19.13 -16.92
CA THR A 294 -3.00 19.15 -18.15
C THR A 294 -3.36 20.59 -18.51
N ILE A 295 -3.10 20.95 -19.77
CA ILE A 295 -3.44 22.25 -20.34
C ILE A 295 -4.51 22.04 -21.41
N THR A 296 -5.64 22.73 -21.27
CA THR A 296 -6.71 22.75 -22.26
C THR A 296 -6.57 23.99 -23.14
N VAL A 297 -6.29 23.79 -24.41
CA VAL A 297 -6.04 24.85 -25.41
C VAL A 297 -7.25 24.98 -26.35
N SER A 298 -7.56 26.20 -26.82
CA SER A 298 -8.59 26.42 -27.84
C SER A 298 -8.29 25.66 -29.14
N GLY A 299 -9.28 24.93 -29.64
CA GLY A 299 -9.20 24.15 -30.87
C GLY A 299 -9.23 25.02 -32.13
N LEU A 300 -9.23 24.36 -33.29
CA LEU A 300 -9.12 25.01 -34.60
C LEU A 300 -10.42 25.69 -35.05
N LEU A 301 -11.57 25.13 -34.67
CA LEU A 301 -12.91 25.59 -35.05
C LEU A 301 -13.49 26.57 -34.01
N GLY A 302 -12.64 27.44 -33.47
CA GLY A 302 -13.01 28.40 -32.43
C GLY A 302 -13.25 27.78 -31.05
N ASP A 303 -13.93 28.52 -30.18
CA ASP A 303 -14.07 28.21 -28.75
C ASP A 303 -14.89 26.96 -28.42
N MET A 304 -15.59 26.36 -29.38
CA MET A 304 -16.35 25.10 -29.16
C MET A 304 -15.46 23.86 -29.17
N THR A 305 -14.26 23.92 -29.76
CA THR A 305 -13.32 22.79 -29.76
C THR A 305 -12.17 23.09 -28.80
N SER A 306 -11.60 22.04 -28.19
CA SER A 306 -10.41 22.16 -27.36
C SER A 306 -9.46 21.00 -27.61
N SER A 307 -8.18 21.23 -27.38
CA SER A 307 -7.12 20.23 -27.44
C SER A 307 -6.46 20.18 -26.07
N GLU A 308 -6.29 18.99 -25.54
CA GLU A 308 -5.61 18.78 -24.27
C GLU A 308 -4.19 18.28 -24.51
N VAL A 309 -3.25 18.89 -23.81
CA VAL A 309 -1.86 18.45 -23.75
C VAL A 309 -1.46 18.27 -22.30
N SER A 310 -0.64 17.27 -22.00
CA SER A 310 -0.25 16.99 -20.61
C SER A 310 1.21 16.58 -20.50
N THR A 311 1.80 16.92 -19.35
CA THR A 311 3.13 16.47 -18.94
C THR A 311 3.02 15.76 -17.59
N GLU A 312 3.92 14.84 -17.32
CA GLU A 312 3.88 13.98 -16.14
C GLU A 312 5.20 14.06 -15.36
N LEU A 313 5.12 14.08 -14.04
CA LEU A 313 6.27 14.04 -13.13
C LEU A 313 6.09 12.91 -12.11
N PRO A 314 6.94 11.87 -12.12
CA PRO A 314 6.89 10.85 -11.09
C PRO A 314 7.34 11.42 -9.74
N PHE A 315 6.77 10.89 -8.66
CA PHE A 315 7.21 11.15 -7.30
C PHE A 315 6.91 9.94 -6.40
N ILE A 316 7.47 9.95 -5.21
CA ILE A 316 7.37 8.86 -4.24
C ILE A 316 6.50 9.32 -3.07
N LEU A 317 5.44 8.57 -2.75
CA LEU A 317 4.57 8.81 -1.58
C LEU A 317 4.74 7.68 -0.56
N MET A 318 5.21 7.97 0.64
CA MET A 318 5.53 6.93 1.63
C MET A 318 5.25 7.35 3.07
N HIS A 319 5.34 6.41 4.00
CA HIS A 319 5.34 6.71 5.43
C HIS A 319 6.70 7.27 5.89
N PRO A 320 6.72 8.25 6.82
CA PRO A 320 7.94 8.68 7.48
C PRO A 320 8.49 7.57 8.35
N LYS A 321 9.80 7.53 8.54
CA LYS A 321 10.42 6.57 9.47
C LYS A 321 9.94 6.89 10.90
N PRO A 322 9.57 5.87 11.70
CA PRO A 322 9.17 6.10 13.08
C PRO A 322 10.36 6.64 13.88
N ASP A 323 10.09 7.62 14.76
CA ASP A 323 11.07 8.07 15.74
C ASP A 323 11.35 6.92 16.70
N GLY A 324 12.60 6.47 16.79
CA GLY A 324 13.03 5.30 17.57
C GLY A 324 12.96 5.46 19.09
N LYS A 325 11.92 6.08 19.63
CA LYS A 325 11.69 6.19 21.07
C LYS A 325 11.22 4.82 21.58
N GLU A 326 12.13 4.08 22.21
CA GLU A 326 11.78 2.86 22.94
C GLU A 326 11.00 3.28 24.20
N GLU A 327 9.69 3.00 24.26
CA GLU A 327 8.93 3.09 25.51
C GLU A 327 9.39 1.98 26.47
N GLU A 328 9.63 2.34 27.73
CA GLU A 328 10.19 1.41 28.73
C GLU A 328 9.12 0.49 29.33
N ASP A 329 7.85 0.94 29.38
CA ASP A 329 6.75 0.22 29.98
C ASP A 329 5.96 -0.61 28.95
N MET A 330 5.91 -1.93 29.14
CA MET A 330 5.13 -2.82 28.30
C MET A 330 3.68 -2.89 28.76
N VAL A 331 2.76 -2.33 27.97
CA VAL A 331 1.31 -2.51 28.11
C VAL A 331 0.84 -3.56 27.10
N PHE A 332 0.01 -4.51 27.53
CA PHE A 332 -0.60 -5.49 26.62
C PHE A 332 -1.94 -4.93 26.12
N GLU A 333 -2.12 -4.94 24.80
CA GLU A 333 -3.34 -4.50 24.13
C GLU A 333 -3.83 -5.61 23.19
N GLU A 334 -5.09 -5.54 22.80
CA GLU A 334 -5.63 -6.45 21.79
C GLU A 334 -5.03 -6.14 20.42
N PHE A 335 -4.82 -7.19 19.61
CA PHE A 335 -4.29 -7.02 18.25
C PHE A 335 -5.36 -6.54 17.25
N ALA A 336 -6.64 -6.59 17.64
CA ALA A 336 -7.74 -6.11 16.80
C ALA A 336 -7.54 -4.62 16.50
N ARG A 337 -7.66 -4.25 15.22
CA ARG A 337 -7.52 -2.85 14.79
C ARG A 337 -8.80 -2.08 15.06
N ASP A 338 -8.65 -0.83 15.46
CA ASP A 338 -9.76 0.08 15.62
C ASP A 338 -10.51 0.29 14.29
N GLN A 339 -11.83 0.12 14.35
CA GLN A 339 -12.72 0.33 13.22
C GLN A 339 -13.20 1.78 13.15
N LEU A 340 -13.41 2.28 11.94
CA LEU A 340 -14.01 3.59 11.72
C LEU A 340 -15.46 3.61 12.25
N LYS A 341 -15.79 4.64 13.03
CA LYS A 341 -17.08 4.76 13.73
C LYS A 341 -18.31 4.93 12.81
N ASP A 342 -18.11 5.17 11.51
CA ASP A 342 -19.17 5.60 10.58
C ASP A 342 -19.46 4.61 9.41
N GLU A 343 -18.78 3.46 9.32
CA GLU A 343 -19.10 2.46 8.28
C GLU A 343 -20.06 1.39 8.82
N LEU A 344 -21.28 1.34 8.26
CA LEU A 344 -22.24 0.26 8.46
C LEU A 344 -21.58 -1.07 8.08
N GLN A 345 -21.44 -1.95 9.08
CA GLN A 345 -20.85 -3.28 8.92
C GLN A 345 -21.66 -4.10 7.90
N PRO A 346 -21.05 -4.70 6.86
CA PRO A 346 -21.51 -6.01 6.44
C PRO A 346 -21.16 -6.97 7.58
N GLU A 347 -22.15 -7.64 8.15
CA GLU A 347 -21.99 -8.66 9.19
C GLU A 347 -20.91 -9.67 8.76
N GLU A 348 -19.72 -9.60 9.35
CA GLU A 348 -18.83 -10.76 9.41
C GLU A 348 -19.57 -11.73 10.35
N LYS A 349 -20.28 -12.71 9.77
CA LYS A 349 -20.84 -13.80 10.56
C LYS A 349 -19.68 -14.50 11.25
N GLU A 350 -19.59 -14.36 12.56
CA GLU A 350 -18.81 -15.29 13.37
C GLU A 350 -19.34 -16.69 13.07
N GLU A 351 -18.49 -17.52 12.47
CA GLU A 351 -18.78 -18.94 12.26
C GLU A 351 -18.79 -19.63 13.63
N GLU A 352 -19.94 -19.65 14.28
CA GLU A 352 -20.33 -20.79 15.11
C GLU A 352 -20.72 -21.93 14.15
N GLU A 353 -19.73 -22.62 13.58
CA GLU A 353 -19.97 -23.97 13.08
C GLU A 353 -19.92 -24.92 14.27
N ASP A 354 -21.11 -25.34 14.70
CA ASP A 354 -21.32 -26.50 15.58
C ASP A 354 -20.61 -27.73 15.00
N ASP A 355 -19.41 -28.03 15.52
CA ASP A 355 -18.79 -29.34 15.40
C ASP A 355 -19.56 -30.34 16.31
N GLU A 356 -20.80 -30.69 15.93
CA GLU A 356 -21.44 -31.94 16.33
C GLU A 356 -21.49 -32.90 15.13
N LYS A 357 -20.42 -33.70 14.96
CA LYS A 357 -20.49 -35.18 14.94
C LYS A 357 -19.14 -35.87 14.74
#